data_AF-A0A9W4UPL2-F1
#
_entry.id   AF-A0A9W4UPL2-F1
#
_cell.length_a   1.000
_cell.length_b   1.000
_cell.length_c   1.000
_cell.angle_alpha   90.00
_cell.angle_beta   90.00
_cell.angle_gamma   90.00
#
_symmetry.space_group_name_H-M   'P 1'
#
loop_
_entity.id
_entity.type
_entity.pdbx_description
1 polymer ?
#
loop_
_entity_poly.entity_id
_entity_poly.type
_entity_poly.pdbx_seq_one_letter_code
_entity_poly.pdbx_strand_id
1 'polypeptide(L)'
;MRMKMAATARKYIGLLFTFTYTKSLHIYTIDPISAIETHQHDDPVVRELLSEFRKVKELELRFVQRAATLSAAAVIGAKSWPDVVEAFWLARVAWNCSLFFSIMSLVSSSHERLLAQIPKEGDVNTQTRTAMLTVLVPEKLKYSEDEQVPGAPELRVSWWLLFLWQTPMMLMHYSWVTFLVGYELYLITPLIGLGSWTAKCTGAIIATTVGVLLVALFNINDSTADGILKRLSVKVEPPTKGS
;
A
#
# COMPACT_ATOMS: atom_id res chain seq x y z
N MET A 1 -8.81 -22.46 -24.47
CA MET A 1 -7.38 -22.15 -24.22
C MET A 1 -7.11 -20.66 -24.03
N ARG A 2 -7.60 -19.75 -24.90
CA ARG A 2 -7.45 -18.27 -24.76
C ARG A 2 -7.99 -17.68 -23.43
N MET A 3 -9.11 -18.19 -22.89
CA MET A 3 -9.65 -17.73 -21.60
C MET A 3 -8.77 -18.05 -20.39
N LYS A 4 -8.07 -19.21 -20.39
CA LYS A 4 -7.16 -19.56 -19.29
C LYS A 4 -5.91 -18.69 -19.31
N MET A 5 -5.36 -18.41 -20.50
CA MET A 5 -4.24 -17.47 -20.67
C MET A 5 -4.59 -16.05 -20.21
N ALA A 6 -5.79 -15.56 -20.50
CA ALA A 6 -6.23 -14.23 -20.05
C ALA A 6 -6.42 -14.14 -18.53
N ALA A 7 -6.94 -15.20 -17.89
CA ALA A 7 -7.08 -15.27 -16.44
C ALA A 7 -5.72 -15.36 -15.72
N THR A 8 -4.80 -16.15 -16.28
CA THR A 8 -3.43 -16.28 -15.78
C THR A 8 -2.66 -14.97 -15.96
N ALA A 9 -2.76 -14.31 -17.12
CA ALA A 9 -2.15 -12.99 -17.37
C ALA A 9 -2.73 -11.91 -16.44
N ARG A 10 -4.05 -11.88 -16.20
CA ARG A 10 -4.65 -10.98 -15.19
C ARG A 10 -4.11 -11.23 -13.78
N LYS A 11 -3.90 -12.49 -13.41
CA LYS A 11 -3.34 -12.84 -12.10
C LYS A 11 -1.90 -12.35 -11.96
N TYR A 12 -1.06 -12.54 -12.98
CA TYR A 12 0.34 -12.08 -12.96
C TYR A 12 0.46 -10.56 -13.08
N ILE A 13 -0.38 -9.91 -13.88
CA ILE A 13 -0.45 -8.45 -13.98
C ILE A 13 -0.92 -7.87 -12.64
N GLY A 14 -2.00 -8.42 -12.07
CA GLY A 14 -2.47 -8.06 -10.74
C GLY A 14 -1.37 -8.21 -9.70
N LEU A 15 -0.67 -9.35 -9.70
CA LEU A 15 0.47 -9.60 -8.82
C LEU A 15 1.59 -8.57 -9.05
N LEU A 16 1.96 -8.25 -10.28
CA LEU A 16 3.02 -7.28 -10.58
C LEU A 16 2.69 -5.87 -10.08
N PHE A 17 1.42 -5.46 -10.23
CA PHE A 17 0.95 -4.16 -9.78
C PHE A 17 0.71 -4.10 -8.26
N THR A 18 0.27 -5.19 -7.63
CA THR A 18 0.03 -5.23 -6.18
C THR A 18 1.23 -5.66 -5.37
N PHE A 19 2.24 -6.31 -5.98
CA PHE A 19 3.39 -6.92 -5.28
C PHE A 19 4.09 -5.91 -4.38
N THR A 20 4.24 -4.68 -4.87
CA THR A 20 4.93 -3.59 -4.16
C THR A 20 4.25 -3.20 -2.85
N TYR A 21 2.96 -3.48 -2.69
CA TYR A 21 2.20 -3.13 -1.48
C TYR A 21 1.38 -4.29 -0.89
N THR A 22 1.58 -5.54 -1.33
CA THR A 22 0.75 -6.69 -0.87
C THR A 22 0.91 -6.96 0.62
N LYS A 23 2.15 -6.87 1.15
CA LYS A 23 2.42 -7.04 2.59
C LYS A 23 1.76 -5.92 3.40
N SER A 24 1.88 -4.69 2.93
CA SER A 24 1.26 -3.51 3.53
C SER A 24 -0.27 -3.57 3.48
N LEU A 25 -0.86 -4.10 2.40
CA LEU A 25 -2.29 -4.30 2.25
C LEU A 25 -2.87 -5.21 3.35
N HIS A 26 -2.18 -6.32 3.62
CA HIS A 26 -2.59 -7.25 4.66
C HIS A 26 -2.49 -6.64 6.05
N ILE A 27 -1.29 -6.18 6.41
CA ILE A 27 -0.97 -5.68 7.75
C ILE A 27 -1.81 -4.44 8.11
N TYR A 28 -1.96 -3.49 7.18
CA TYR A 28 -2.58 -2.21 7.50
C TYR A 28 -4.08 -2.14 7.22
N THR A 29 -4.65 -3.05 6.42
CA THR A 29 -6.08 -2.99 6.06
C THR A 29 -6.82 -4.30 6.24
N ILE A 30 -6.37 -5.40 5.63
CA ILE A 30 -7.19 -6.62 5.60
C ILE A 30 -7.31 -7.23 7.00
N ASP A 31 -6.20 -7.41 7.70
CA ASP A 31 -6.19 -8.12 8.99
C ASP A 31 -6.95 -7.32 10.07
N PRO A 32 -6.75 -5.99 10.21
CA PRO A 32 -7.53 -5.19 11.16
C PRO A 32 -9.03 -5.15 10.87
N ILE A 33 -9.41 -5.03 9.58
CA ILE A 33 -10.83 -4.96 9.21
C ILE A 33 -11.51 -6.33 9.41
N SER A 34 -10.83 -7.43 9.12
CA SER A 34 -11.33 -8.78 9.37
C SER A 34 -11.50 -9.07 10.87
N ALA A 35 -10.60 -8.54 11.72
CA ALA A 35 -10.75 -8.63 13.17
C ALA A 35 -12.01 -7.90 13.66
N ILE A 36 -12.31 -6.72 13.10
CA ILE A 36 -13.53 -5.95 13.42
C ILE A 36 -14.79 -6.69 12.96
N GLU A 37 -14.78 -7.27 11.75
CA GLU A 37 -15.89 -8.08 11.22
C GLU A 37 -16.19 -9.29 12.11
N THR A 38 -15.14 -9.98 12.58
CA THR A 38 -15.28 -11.18 13.43
C THR A 38 -15.89 -10.88 14.80
N HIS A 39 -15.60 -9.71 15.37
CA HIS A 39 -16.03 -9.35 16.74
C HIS A 39 -17.23 -8.39 16.75
N GLN A 40 -17.95 -8.21 15.63
CA GLN A 40 -19.01 -7.18 15.47
C GLN A 40 -20.12 -7.15 16.55
N HIS A 41 -20.29 -8.22 17.32
CA HIS A 41 -21.28 -8.33 18.40
C HIS A 41 -20.74 -8.00 19.80
N ASP A 42 -19.42 -7.81 19.93
CA ASP A 42 -18.74 -7.52 21.19
C ASP A 42 -18.30 -6.04 21.23
N ASP A 43 -19.22 -5.16 21.63
CA ASP A 43 -19.03 -3.71 21.67
C ASP A 43 -17.70 -3.23 22.30
N PRO A 44 -17.26 -3.71 23.49
CA PRO A 44 -15.98 -3.27 24.06
C PRO A 44 -14.78 -3.70 23.21
N VAL A 45 -14.79 -4.91 22.66
CA VAL A 45 -13.69 -5.41 21.80
C VAL A 45 -13.64 -4.65 20.47
N VAL A 46 -14.79 -4.40 19.85
CA VAL A 46 -14.90 -3.64 18.60
C VAL A 46 -14.40 -2.21 18.79
N ARG A 47 -14.72 -1.57 19.91
CA ARG A 47 -14.23 -0.21 20.22
C ARG A 47 -12.71 -0.17 20.31
N GLU A 48 -12.10 -1.15 20.95
CA GLU A 48 -10.64 -1.27 21.04
C GLU A 48 -10.02 -1.46 19.65
N LEU A 49 -10.53 -2.42 18.86
CA LEU A 49 -10.07 -2.71 17.51
C LEU A 49 -10.23 -1.50 16.56
N LEU A 50 -11.33 -0.75 16.67
CA LEU A 50 -11.54 0.49 15.90
C LEU A 50 -10.54 1.58 16.29
N SER A 51 -10.24 1.72 17.59
CA SER A 51 -9.23 2.64 18.10
C SER A 51 -7.84 2.29 17.56
N GLU A 52 -7.49 1.00 17.59
CA GLU A 52 -6.22 0.49 17.08
C GLU A 52 -6.12 0.70 15.57
N PHE A 53 -7.16 0.33 14.82
CA PHE A 53 -7.24 0.56 13.38
C PHE A 53 -7.02 2.03 13.03
N ARG A 54 -7.66 2.95 13.77
CA ARG A 54 -7.47 4.39 13.60
C ARG A 54 -6.01 4.80 13.81
N LYS A 55 -5.37 4.35 14.90
CA LYS A 55 -3.96 4.67 15.20
C LYS A 55 -3.03 4.20 14.08
N VAL A 56 -3.21 2.95 13.66
CA VAL A 56 -2.42 2.32 12.59
C VAL A 56 -2.61 3.07 11.27
N LYS A 57 -3.85 3.45 10.93
CA LYS A 57 -4.14 4.23 9.72
C LYS A 57 -3.62 5.65 9.75
N GLU A 58 -3.67 6.34 10.88
CA GLU A 58 -3.06 7.67 11.02
C GLU A 58 -1.54 7.62 10.80
N LEU A 59 -0.85 6.58 11.31
CA LEU A 59 0.58 6.39 11.08
C LEU A 59 0.89 6.11 9.60
N GLU A 60 0.10 5.25 8.97
CA GLU A 60 0.22 4.94 7.55
C GLU A 60 0.07 6.20 6.69
N LEU A 61 -0.99 6.98 6.89
CA LEU A 61 -1.26 8.16 6.07
C LEU A 61 -0.19 9.23 6.23
N ARG A 62 0.33 9.44 7.45
CA ARG A 62 1.48 10.33 7.68
C ARG A 62 2.73 9.84 6.95
N PHE A 63 2.99 8.54 6.96
CA PHE A 63 4.11 7.96 6.22
C PHE A 63 3.93 8.18 4.71
N VAL A 64 2.74 7.88 4.18
CA VAL A 64 2.37 8.07 2.77
C VAL A 64 2.54 9.53 2.35
N GLN A 65 2.06 10.50 3.14
CA GLN A 65 2.21 11.92 2.85
C GLN A 65 3.69 12.34 2.77
N ARG A 66 4.52 11.92 3.73
CA ARG A 66 5.96 12.23 3.75
C ARG A 66 6.66 11.61 2.54
N ALA A 67 6.39 10.33 2.27
CA ALA A 67 6.99 9.61 1.15
C ALA A 67 6.56 10.17 -0.22
N ALA A 68 5.28 10.51 -0.39
CA ALA A 68 4.76 11.11 -1.62
C ALA A 68 5.33 12.52 -1.84
N THR A 69 5.44 13.34 -0.78
CA THR A 69 6.07 14.66 -0.85
C THR A 69 7.54 14.55 -1.26
N LEU A 70 8.27 13.59 -0.68
CA LEU A 70 9.67 13.35 -1.06
C LEU A 70 9.79 12.90 -2.52
N SER A 71 8.90 12.01 -2.99
CA SER A 71 8.87 11.59 -4.40
C SER A 71 8.60 12.77 -5.34
N ALA A 72 7.63 13.62 -5.02
CA ALA A 72 7.33 14.83 -5.79
C ALA A 72 8.55 15.77 -5.86
N ALA A 73 9.20 16.02 -4.72
CA ALA A 73 10.41 16.82 -4.65
C ALA A 73 11.57 16.21 -5.46
N ALA A 74 11.73 14.88 -5.41
CA ALA A 74 12.73 14.17 -6.18
C ALA A 74 12.49 14.29 -7.69
N VAL A 75 11.25 14.19 -8.16
CA VAL A 75 10.90 14.41 -9.58
C VAL A 75 11.20 15.84 -10.01
N ILE A 76 10.80 16.83 -9.20
CA ILE A 76 11.05 18.25 -9.50
C ILE A 76 12.57 18.50 -9.55
N GLY A 77 13.33 17.94 -8.61
CA GLY A 77 14.79 18.00 -8.59
C GLY A 77 15.44 17.33 -9.79
N ALA A 78 14.97 16.15 -10.19
CA ALA A 78 15.48 15.45 -11.37
C ALA A 78 15.25 16.27 -12.65
N LYS A 79 14.09 16.95 -12.75
CA LYS A 79 13.78 17.81 -13.90
C LYS A 79 14.63 19.07 -14.01
N SER A 80 15.36 19.47 -12.96
CA SER A 80 16.26 20.63 -13.03
C SER A 80 17.60 20.31 -13.68
N TRP A 81 17.90 19.04 -13.97
CA TRP A 81 19.15 18.67 -14.60
C TRP A 81 19.20 19.11 -16.07
N PRO A 82 20.37 19.61 -16.53
CA PRO A 82 20.51 20.15 -17.89
C PRO A 82 20.30 19.09 -18.98
N ASP A 83 20.69 17.85 -18.72
CA ASP A 83 20.66 16.75 -19.69
C ASP A 83 19.24 16.10 -19.81
N VAL A 84 18.23 16.58 -19.08
CA VAL A 84 16.86 16.01 -19.09
C VAL A 84 16.18 16.13 -20.46
N VAL A 85 16.53 17.16 -21.23
CA VAL A 85 15.98 17.37 -22.58
C VAL A 85 16.44 16.26 -23.52
N GLU A 86 17.67 15.77 -23.34
CA GLU A 86 18.29 14.70 -24.15
C GLU A 86 17.90 13.30 -23.66
N ALA A 87 17.25 13.20 -22.49
CA ALA A 87 16.81 11.94 -21.92
C ALA A 87 15.83 11.20 -22.84
N PHE A 88 15.92 9.87 -22.83
CA PHE A 88 14.97 9.01 -23.52
C PHE A 88 13.53 9.40 -23.17
N TRP A 89 12.66 9.52 -24.18
CA TRP A 89 11.32 10.09 -24.01
C TRP A 89 10.50 9.37 -22.91
N LEU A 90 10.69 8.06 -22.76
CA LEU A 90 10.00 7.27 -21.75
C LEU A 90 10.42 7.65 -20.32
N ALA A 91 11.66 8.13 -20.11
CA ALA A 91 12.10 8.66 -18.83
C ALA A 91 11.27 9.89 -18.42
N ARG A 92 11.03 10.80 -19.38
CA ARG A 92 10.22 12.00 -19.18
C ARG A 92 8.76 11.66 -18.87
N VAL A 93 8.21 10.67 -19.57
CA VAL A 93 6.84 10.16 -19.30
C VAL A 93 6.77 9.54 -17.90
N ALA A 94 7.73 8.69 -17.54
CA ALA A 94 7.78 8.02 -16.24
C ALA A 94 7.85 9.03 -15.07
N TRP A 95 8.67 10.08 -15.19
CA TRP A 95 8.72 11.16 -14.19
C TRP A 95 7.42 11.96 -14.11
N ASN A 96 6.75 12.24 -15.23
CA ASN A 96 5.43 12.88 -15.20
C ASN A 96 4.37 12.01 -14.50
N CYS A 97 4.36 10.70 -14.79
CA CYS A 97 3.49 9.75 -14.08
C CYS A 97 3.80 9.71 -12.59
N SER A 98 5.08 9.72 -12.22
CA SER A 98 5.52 9.75 -10.83
C SER A 98 4.99 10.97 -10.09
N LEU A 99 5.12 12.16 -10.70
CA LEU A 99 4.60 13.39 -10.13
C LEU A 99 3.07 13.34 -10.00
N PHE A 100 2.37 12.89 -11.05
CA PHE A 100 0.92 12.75 -11.01
C PHE A 100 0.47 11.83 -9.87
N PHE A 101 1.07 10.64 -9.74
CA PHE A 101 0.74 9.71 -8.66
C PHE A 101 1.08 10.26 -7.27
N SER A 102 2.19 11.01 -7.12
CA SER A 102 2.52 11.65 -5.84
C SER A 102 1.46 12.66 -5.40
N ILE A 103 0.98 13.50 -6.32
CA ILE A 103 -0.06 14.50 -6.05
C ILE A 103 -1.38 13.81 -5.73
N MET A 104 -1.76 12.80 -6.52
CA MET A 104 -2.99 12.05 -6.27
C MET A 104 -2.95 11.27 -4.95
N SER A 105 -1.78 10.78 -4.54
CA SER A 105 -1.57 10.18 -3.23
C SER A 105 -1.83 11.19 -2.11
N LEU A 106 -1.26 12.41 -2.20
CA LEU A 106 -1.49 13.48 -1.24
C LEU A 106 -2.97 13.88 -1.15
N VAL A 107 -3.63 14.04 -2.30
CA VAL A 107 -5.07 14.37 -2.36
C VAL A 107 -5.89 13.25 -1.72
N SER A 108 -5.57 11.99 -2.03
CA SER A 108 -6.27 10.83 -1.48
C SER A 108 -6.03 10.67 0.03
N SER A 109 -4.88 11.09 0.55
CA SER A 109 -4.63 11.11 2.01
C SER A 109 -5.55 12.07 2.75
N SER A 110 -6.22 13.02 2.08
CA SER A 110 -7.22 13.89 2.72
C SER A 110 -8.44 13.16 3.27
N HIS A 111 -8.59 11.86 2.95
CA HIS A 111 -9.54 10.95 3.57
C HIS A 111 -9.28 10.69 5.07
N GLU A 112 -8.22 11.25 5.68
CA GLU A 112 -8.05 11.35 7.15
C GLU A 112 -9.31 11.91 7.84
N ARG A 113 -10.10 12.75 7.15
CA ARG A 113 -11.40 13.23 7.67
C ARG A 113 -12.40 12.11 7.95
N LEU A 114 -12.34 10.99 7.23
CA LEU A 114 -13.16 9.80 7.51
C LEU A 114 -12.67 9.09 8.78
N LEU A 115 -11.35 9.03 9.02
CA LEU A 115 -10.79 8.49 10.28
C LEU A 115 -11.18 9.31 11.50
N ALA A 116 -11.44 10.61 11.33
CA ALA A 116 -11.90 11.46 12.42
C ALA A 116 -13.26 11.02 12.99
N GLN A 117 -14.07 10.29 12.21
CA GLN A 117 -15.37 9.75 12.64
C GLN A 117 -15.23 8.46 13.48
N ILE A 118 -14.06 7.82 13.48
CA ILE A 118 -13.78 6.62 14.27
C ILE A 118 -13.41 7.04 15.70
N PRO A 119 -13.99 6.44 16.75
CA PRO A 119 -13.70 6.80 18.14
C PRO A 119 -12.21 6.75 18.48
N LYS A 120 -11.79 7.63 19.38
CA LYS A 120 -10.48 7.51 20.04
C LYS A 120 -10.61 6.61 21.27
N GLU A 121 -9.48 6.05 21.67
CA GLU A 121 -9.38 5.27 22.91
C GLU A 121 -9.97 6.06 24.09
N GLY A 122 -10.89 5.44 24.83
CA GLY A 122 -11.58 6.05 25.97
C GLY A 122 -12.83 6.88 25.65
N ASP A 123 -13.24 7.00 24.38
CA ASP A 123 -14.51 7.66 24.04
C ASP A 123 -15.70 6.74 24.31
N VAL A 124 -16.39 6.99 25.43
CA VAL A 124 -17.51 6.16 25.91
C VAL A 124 -18.80 6.43 25.13
N ASN A 125 -18.89 7.61 24.48
CA ASN A 125 -20.16 8.17 23.98
C ASN A 125 -20.35 8.01 22.46
N THR A 126 -19.36 7.46 21.75
CA THR A 126 -19.46 7.27 20.29
C THR A 126 -20.36 6.09 19.96
N GLN A 127 -21.28 6.28 19.02
CA GLN A 127 -22.07 5.19 18.43
C GLN A 127 -21.12 4.24 17.67
N THR A 128 -20.70 3.16 18.33
CA THR A 128 -19.83 2.09 17.77
C THR A 128 -20.33 1.62 16.41
N ARG A 129 -21.65 1.51 16.25
CA ARG A 129 -22.29 1.15 14.98
C ARG A 129 -22.02 2.14 13.85
N THR A 130 -22.05 3.43 14.12
CA THR A 130 -21.78 4.47 13.11
C THR A 130 -20.31 4.45 12.68
N ALA A 131 -19.40 4.20 13.62
CA ALA A 131 -17.98 4.01 13.31
C ALA A 131 -17.71 2.72 12.53
N MET A 132 -18.42 1.64 12.83
CA MET A 132 -18.34 0.40 12.05
C MET A 132 -18.81 0.61 10.61
N LEU A 133 -19.82 1.44 10.36
CA LEU A 133 -20.28 1.76 8.99
C LEU A 133 -19.26 2.55 8.16
N THR A 134 -18.25 3.15 8.80
CA THR A 134 -17.12 3.80 8.10
C THR A 134 -16.09 2.76 7.59
N VAL A 135 -16.09 1.56 8.17
CA VAL A 135 -15.08 0.50 7.92
C VAL A 135 -15.68 -0.76 7.30
N LEU A 136 -16.98 -0.99 7.50
CA LEU A 136 -17.75 -2.13 7.00
C LEU A 136 -19.04 -1.63 6.31
N VAL A 137 -19.54 -2.41 5.37
CA VAL A 137 -20.79 -2.11 4.65
C VAL A 137 -21.85 -3.14 5.06
N PRO A 138 -23.10 -2.75 5.31
CA PRO A 138 -24.16 -3.72 5.59
C PRO A 138 -24.30 -4.69 4.43
N GLU A 139 -24.26 -5.98 4.73
CA GLU A 139 -24.62 -6.99 3.77
C GLU A 139 -26.08 -6.76 3.38
N LYS A 140 -26.37 -6.80 2.07
CA LYS A 140 -27.75 -6.73 1.61
C LYS A 140 -28.49 -7.90 2.24
N LEU A 141 -29.40 -7.61 3.16
CA LEU A 141 -30.29 -8.60 3.76
C LEU A 141 -30.91 -9.41 2.62
N LYS A 142 -30.50 -10.67 2.48
CA LYS A 142 -31.30 -11.64 1.75
C LYS A 142 -32.54 -11.82 2.61
N TYR A 143 -33.66 -11.28 2.14
CA TYR A 143 -34.95 -11.50 2.75
C TYR A 143 -35.27 -13.00 2.59
N SER A 144 -34.90 -13.82 3.57
CA SER A 144 -35.43 -15.17 3.70
C SER A 144 -36.82 -15.04 4.28
N GLU A 145 -37.83 -15.49 3.54
CA GLU A 145 -39.25 -15.44 3.94
C GLU A 145 -39.56 -16.22 5.24
N ASP A 146 -38.63 -17.03 5.74
CA ASP A 146 -38.83 -17.94 6.87
C ASP A 146 -38.42 -17.41 8.27
N GLU A 147 -37.77 -16.26 8.39
CA GLU A 147 -37.24 -15.80 9.69
C GLU A 147 -37.90 -14.51 10.19
N GLN A 148 -38.81 -14.66 11.17
CA GLN A 148 -39.71 -13.62 11.66
C GLN A 148 -39.08 -12.66 12.70
N VAL A 149 -37.75 -12.58 12.79
CA VAL A 149 -37.04 -11.61 13.63
C VAL A 149 -35.96 -10.92 12.78
N PRO A 150 -36.12 -9.64 12.41
CA PRO A 150 -35.07 -8.92 11.72
C PRO A 150 -33.92 -8.66 12.70
N GLY A 151 -32.94 -9.55 12.74
CA GLY A 151 -31.63 -9.26 13.32
C GLY A 151 -31.02 -8.03 12.64
N ALA A 152 -30.18 -7.28 13.37
CA ALA A 152 -29.42 -6.20 12.75
C ALA A 152 -28.60 -6.78 11.57
N PRO A 153 -28.57 -6.11 10.40
CA PRO A 153 -27.84 -6.60 9.24
C PRO A 153 -26.36 -6.80 9.60
N GLU A 154 -25.82 -7.98 9.27
CA GLU A 154 -24.38 -8.25 9.40
C GLU A 154 -23.59 -7.25 8.57
N LEU A 155 -22.51 -6.75 9.15
CA LEU A 155 -21.60 -5.82 8.49
C LEU A 155 -20.46 -6.61 7.85
N ARG A 156 -20.19 -6.38 6.56
CA ARG A 156 -19.14 -7.08 5.81
C ARG A 156 -18.14 -6.15 5.17
N VAL A 157 -16.97 -6.71 4.88
CA VAL A 157 -15.92 -6.00 4.15
C VAL A 157 -16.31 -5.81 2.68
N SER A 158 -16.36 -4.56 2.24
CA SER A 158 -16.55 -4.23 0.82
C SER A 158 -15.20 -4.05 0.13
N TRP A 159 -15.01 -4.68 -1.04
CA TRP A 159 -13.84 -4.49 -1.88
C TRP A 159 -13.59 -3.03 -2.29
N TRP A 160 -14.65 -2.25 -2.48
CA TRP A 160 -14.53 -0.82 -2.77
C TRP A 160 -14.01 -0.03 -1.58
N LEU A 161 -14.38 -0.43 -0.38
CA LEU A 161 -13.92 0.19 0.85
C LEU A 161 -12.45 -0.16 1.12
N LEU A 162 -12.05 -1.42 0.88
CA LEU A 162 -10.64 -1.82 0.88
C LEU A 162 -9.81 -1.00 -0.11
N PHE A 163 -10.32 -0.83 -1.34
CA PHE A 163 -9.67 -0.01 -2.35
C PHE A 163 -9.53 1.45 -1.90
N LEU A 164 -10.59 2.04 -1.36
CA LEU A 164 -10.56 3.42 -0.84
C LEU A 164 -9.49 3.58 0.26
N TRP A 165 -9.45 2.66 1.22
CA TRP A 165 -8.49 2.67 2.34
C TRP A 165 -7.03 2.47 1.91
N GLN A 166 -6.80 1.90 0.73
CA GLN A 166 -5.46 1.58 0.21
C GLN A 166 -5.02 2.50 -0.92
N THR A 167 -5.93 3.28 -1.49
CA THR A 167 -5.65 4.18 -2.61
C THR A 167 -4.46 5.12 -2.35
N PRO A 168 -4.35 5.79 -1.19
CA PRO A 168 -3.21 6.69 -0.94
C PRO A 168 -1.86 5.97 -0.96
N MET A 169 -1.78 4.80 -0.32
CA MET A 169 -0.57 3.98 -0.25
C MET A 169 -0.19 3.41 -1.62
N MET A 170 -1.16 2.88 -2.36
CA MET A 170 -0.94 2.36 -3.71
C MET A 170 -0.38 3.43 -4.65
N LEU A 171 -0.99 4.63 -4.65
CA LEU A 171 -0.53 5.76 -5.47
C LEU A 171 0.89 6.21 -5.08
N MET A 172 1.23 6.21 -3.79
CA MET A 172 2.58 6.52 -3.33
C MET A 172 3.61 5.50 -3.84
N HIS A 173 3.31 4.19 -3.79
CA HIS A 173 4.21 3.17 -4.33
C HIS A 173 4.38 3.32 -5.85
N TYR A 174 3.30 3.55 -6.60
CA TYR A 174 3.39 3.80 -8.04
C TYR A 174 4.21 5.04 -8.37
N SER A 175 4.14 6.09 -7.55
CA SER A 175 4.98 7.26 -7.69
C SER A 175 6.47 6.92 -7.60
N TRP A 176 6.88 6.16 -6.58
CA TRP A 176 8.27 5.74 -6.42
C TRP A 176 8.75 4.80 -7.51
N VAL A 177 7.93 3.80 -7.88
CA VAL A 177 8.28 2.86 -8.96
C VAL A 177 8.49 3.60 -10.27
N THR A 178 7.56 4.48 -10.65
CA THR A 178 7.70 5.26 -11.89
C THR A 178 8.84 6.27 -11.83
N PHE A 179 9.16 6.83 -10.66
CA PHE A 179 10.35 7.66 -10.48
C PHE A 179 11.64 6.87 -10.76
N LEU A 180 11.77 5.69 -10.13
CA LEU A 180 12.94 4.82 -10.28
C LEU A 180 13.09 4.33 -11.72
N VAL A 181 11.99 3.95 -12.38
CA VAL A 181 12.00 3.61 -13.81
C VAL A 181 12.47 4.80 -14.66
N GLY A 182 11.98 6.00 -14.38
CA GLY A 182 12.43 7.21 -15.08
C GLY A 182 13.92 7.50 -14.85
N TYR A 183 14.39 7.33 -13.62
CA TYR A 183 15.79 7.50 -13.23
C TYR A 183 16.71 6.49 -13.93
N GLU A 184 16.31 5.21 -13.97
CA GLU A 184 17.05 4.16 -14.67
C GLU A 184 17.12 4.43 -16.17
N LEU A 185 15.99 4.78 -16.79
CA LEU A 185 15.94 5.14 -18.22
C LEU A 185 16.83 6.35 -18.54
N TYR A 186 16.91 7.32 -17.64
CA TYR A 186 17.82 8.45 -17.76
C TYR A 186 19.28 7.99 -17.72
N LEU A 187 19.66 7.13 -16.77
CA LEU A 187 21.02 6.60 -16.67
C LEU A 187 21.44 5.80 -17.90
N ILE A 188 20.57 4.97 -18.44
CA ILE A 188 20.88 4.14 -19.61
C ILE A 188 20.74 4.89 -20.95
N THR A 189 20.24 6.13 -20.95
CA THR A 189 20.12 6.95 -22.18
C THR A 189 21.43 6.97 -23.01
N PRO A 190 22.63 7.20 -22.43
CA PRO A 190 23.89 7.10 -23.18
C PRO A 190 24.19 5.72 -23.77
N LEU A 191 23.63 4.62 -23.22
CA LEU A 191 23.78 3.27 -23.76
C LEU A 191 22.85 3.00 -24.94
N ILE A 192 21.70 3.69 -24.99
CA ILE A 192 20.72 3.59 -26.09
C ILE A 192 21.21 4.39 -27.31
N GLY A 193 21.97 5.47 -27.09
CA GLY A 193 22.66 6.19 -28.15
C GLY A 193 23.73 5.29 -28.77
N LEU A 194 23.57 4.90 -30.04
CA LEU A 194 24.48 4.04 -30.83
C LEU A 194 25.86 4.69 -31.12
N GLY A 195 26.34 5.59 -30.27
CA GLY A 195 27.61 6.29 -30.41
C GLY A 195 28.82 5.48 -29.92
N SER A 196 30.00 6.06 -30.06
CA SER A 196 31.24 5.52 -29.48
C SER A 196 31.13 5.41 -27.96
N TRP A 197 31.72 4.38 -27.37
CA TRP A 197 31.77 4.21 -25.91
C TRP A 197 32.32 5.46 -25.20
N THR A 198 31.53 6.04 -24.30
CA THR A 198 31.91 7.24 -23.53
C THR A 198 31.98 6.95 -22.04
N ALA A 199 32.61 7.84 -21.26
CA ALA A 199 32.61 7.76 -19.80
C ALA A 199 31.19 7.75 -19.19
N LYS A 200 30.20 8.36 -19.88
CA LYS A 200 28.78 8.31 -19.49
C LYS A 200 28.22 6.89 -19.55
N CYS A 201 28.66 6.06 -20.52
CA CYS A 201 28.27 4.65 -20.63
C CYS A 201 28.79 3.81 -19.45
N THR A 202 30.05 4.01 -19.06
CA THR A 202 30.63 3.35 -17.88
C THR A 202 29.90 3.77 -16.60
N GLY A 203 29.60 5.06 -16.44
CA GLY A 203 28.85 5.57 -15.30
C GLY A 203 27.45 4.96 -15.19
N ALA A 204 26.75 4.82 -16.32
CA ALA A 204 25.44 4.17 -16.39
C ALA A 204 25.49 2.73 -15.88
N ILE A 205 26.43 1.92 -16.37
CA ILE A 205 26.56 0.51 -15.97
C ILE A 205 26.88 0.37 -14.49
N ILE A 206 27.79 1.20 -13.97
CA ILE A 206 28.14 1.18 -12.54
C ILE A 206 26.90 1.52 -11.72
N ALA A 207 26.18 2.60 -12.07
CA ALA A 207 24.99 3.04 -11.35
C ALA A 207 23.88 1.97 -11.38
N THR A 208 23.58 1.37 -12.53
CA THR A 208 22.61 0.28 -12.66
C THR A 208 23.03 -0.94 -11.83
N THR A 209 24.32 -1.32 -11.87
CA THR A 209 24.85 -2.47 -11.12
C THR A 209 24.72 -2.25 -9.61
N VAL A 210 25.07 -1.06 -9.13
CA VAL A 210 24.90 -0.68 -7.73
C VAL A 210 23.41 -0.67 -7.35
N GLY A 211 22.53 -0.17 -8.22
CA GLY A 211 21.09 -0.19 -8.00
C GLY A 211 20.53 -1.61 -7.83
N VAL A 212 20.90 -2.53 -8.72
CA VAL A 212 20.52 -3.96 -8.63
C VAL A 212 21.04 -4.59 -7.34
N LEU A 213 22.29 -4.30 -6.98
CA LEU A 213 22.89 -4.81 -5.74
C LEU A 213 22.14 -4.32 -4.50
N LEU A 214 21.79 -3.03 -4.45
CA LEU A 214 21.02 -2.45 -3.34
C LEU A 214 19.63 -3.08 -3.23
N VAL A 215 18.94 -3.31 -4.35
CA VAL A 215 17.65 -4.02 -4.35
C VAL A 215 17.81 -5.44 -3.83
N ALA A 216 18.84 -6.17 -4.27
CA ALA A 216 19.11 -7.52 -3.77
C ALA A 216 19.37 -7.52 -2.26
N LEU A 217 20.21 -6.61 -1.77
CA LEU A 217 20.51 -6.45 -0.34
C LEU A 217 19.26 -6.11 0.47
N PHE A 218 18.39 -5.24 -0.04
CA PHE A 218 17.13 -4.89 0.61
C PHE A 218 16.22 -6.13 0.76
N ASN A 219 16.08 -6.93 -0.30
CA ASN A 219 15.27 -8.17 -0.26
C ASN A 219 15.85 -9.20 0.72
N ILE A 220 17.18 -9.34 0.77
CA ILE A 220 17.85 -10.22 1.74
C ILE A 220 17.57 -9.74 3.16
N ASN A 221 17.63 -8.43 3.40
CA ASN A 221 17.38 -7.85 4.72
C ASN A 221 15.92 -8.04 5.17
N ASP A 222 14.94 -7.81 4.29
CA ASP A 222 13.52 -8.03 4.60
C ASP A 222 13.23 -9.51 4.90
N SER A 223 13.79 -10.44 4.09
CA SER A 223 13.66 -11.87 4.33
C SER A 223 14.29 -12.29 5.67
N THR A 224 15.43 -11.67 6.02
CA THR A 224 16.11 -11.94 7.30
C THR A 224 15.30 -11.43 8.48
N ALA A 225 14.73 -10.22 8.38
CA ALA A 225 13.86 -9.65 9.40
C ALA A 225 12.62 -10.52 9.64
N ASP A 226 11.95 -10.97 8.57
CA ASP A 226 10.80 -11.88 8.66
C ASP A 226 11.18 -13.22 9.33
N GLY A 227 12.37 -13.75 9.01
CA GLY A 227 12.90 -14.95 9.65
C GLY A 227 13.15 -14.79 11.15
N ILE A 228 13.66 -13.63 11.57
CA ILE A 228 13.90 -13.31 12.98
C ILE A 228 12.57 -13.16 13.73
N LEU A 229 11.62 -12.41 13.18
CA LEU A 229 10.31 -12.19 13.80
C LEU A 229 9.56 -13.51 14.02
N LYS A 230 9.57 -14.42 13.03
CA LYS A 230 8.98 -15.76 13.17
C LYS A 230 9.64 -16.57 14.28
N ARG A 231 10.96 -16.46 14.48
CA ARG A 231 11.66 -17.17 15.56
C ARG A 231 11.34 -16.59 16.93
N LEU A 232 11.14 -15.27 17.02
CA LEU A 232 10.74 -14.62 18.26
C LEU A 232 9.29 -14.95 18.63
N SER A 233 8.36 -14.98 17.66
CA SER A 233 6.96 -15.33 17.93
C SER A 233 6.79 -16.77 18.41
N VAL A 234 7.58 -17.72 17.90
CA VAL A 234 7.58 -19.12 18.36
C VAL A 234 8.07 -19.26 19.81
N LYS A 235 8.85 -18.30 20.32
CA LYS A 235 9.44 -18.37 21.66
C LYS A 235 8.55 -17.77 22.76
N VAL A 236 7.43 -17.12 22.39
CA VAL A 236 6.54 -16.38 23.31
C VAL A 236 5.22 -17.12 23.57
N GLU A 237 5.11 -18.41 23.23
CA GLU A 237 3.97 -19.21 23.70
C GLU A 237 3.96 -19.29 25.24
N PRO A 238 2.86 -18.91 25.92
CA PRO A 238 2.79 -18.92 27.37
C PRO A 238 2.89 -20.36 27.89
N PRO A 239 3.50 -20.59 29.07
CA PRO A 239 3.54 -21.92 29.66
C PRO A 239 2.10 -22.43 29.78
N THR A 240 1.84 -23.57 29.13
CA THR A 240 0.63 -24.37 29.27
C THR A 240 0.30 -24.44 30.76
N LYS A 241 -0.86 -23.89 31.15
CA LYS A 241 -1.39 -24.07 32.50
C LYS A 241 -1.48 -25.58 32.72
N GLY A 242 -0.56 -26.09 33.54
CA GLY A 242 -0.57 -27.47 33.99
C GLY A 242 -1.89 -27.73 34.71
N SER A 243 -2.56 -28.77 34.21
CA SER A 243 -3.64 -29.52 34.85
C SER A 243 -3.32 -29.91 36.28
#